data_AF-A0A840ZG51-F1
#
_entry.id   AF-A0A840ZG51-F1
#
_cell.length_a   1.000
_cell.length_b   1.000
_cell.length_c   1.000
_cell.angle_alpha   90.00
_cell.angle_beta   90.00
_cell.angle_gamma   90.00
#
_symmetry.space_group_name_H-M   'P 1'
#
loop_
_entity.id
_entity.type
_entity.pdbx_description
1 polymer ?
#
loop_
_entity_poly.entity_id
_entity_poly.type
_entity_poly.pdbx_seq_one_letter_code
_entity_poly.pdbx_strand_id
1 'polypeptide(L)'
;MSRRSEPQHEPAAEPPPSPKPRKKPAPTAKRLRARFLSHVERQIDRFDAALDAEVTPTGFDSAKVLRDLRGLKTLLDELRMEEATGHGAGGPLLDLVAIRADIARRYAAFEAAEPDDDVPGHFATDVSEGA
;
A
#
# COMPACT_ATOMS: atom_id res chain seq x y z
N MET A 1 -31.87 -39.24 -68.70
CA MET A 1 -32.99 -38.68 -67.91
C MET A 1 -32.45 -38.16 -66.58
N SER A 2 -32.72 -36.87 -66.30
CA SER A 2 -32.90 -36.23 -64.99
C SER A 2 -31.82 -36.24 -63.87
N ARG A 3 -31.31 -35.02 -63.64
CA ARG A 3 -31.24 -34.21 -62.38
C ARG A 3 -30.12 -34.43 -61.34
N ARG A 4 -29.78 -33.28 -60.71
CA ARG A 4 -29.07 -33.00 -59.44
C ARG A 4 -27.55 -32.77 -59.52
N SER A 5 -26.93 -31.75 -58.94
CA SER A 5 -27.36 -30.77 -57.92
C SER A 5 -26.55 -29.48 -58.05
N GLU A 6 -27.21 -28.33 -57.93
CA GLU A 6 -26.57 -27.06 -57.59
C GLU A 6 -25.93 -27.15 -56.19
N PRO A 7 -24.76 -26.54 -55.94
CA PRO A 7 -24.31 -26.29 -54.58
C PRO A 7 -25.17 -25.16 -54.00
N GLN A 8 -26.07 -25.51 -53.08
CA GLN A 8 -26.77 -24.54 -52.25
C GLN A 8 -25.74 -23.71 -51.48
N HIS A 9 -25.68 -22.42 -51.77
CA HIS A 9 -24.94 -21.45 -50.98
C HIS A 9 -25.72 -21.25 -49.66
N GLU A 10 -25.32 -21.98 -48.63
CA GLU A 10 -25.80 -21.81 -47.26
C GLU A 10 -25.41 -20.38 -46.80
N PRO A 11 -26.33 -19.62 -46.17
CA PRO A 11 -26.01 -18.28 -45.68
C PRO A 11 -24.99 -18.44 -44.54
N ALA A 12 -23.85 -17.75 -44.69
CA ALA A 12 -22.79 -17.71 -43.70
C ALA A 12 -23.39 -17.37 -42.33
N ALA A 13 -23.39 -18.36 -41.43
CA ALA A 13 -23.68 -18.15 -40.02
C ALA A 13 -22.74 -17.07 -39.50
N GLU A 14 -23.32 -16.00 -38.94
CA GLU A 14 -22.56 -14.96 -38.26
C GLU A 14 -21.61 -15.59 -37.24
N PRO A 15 -20.35 -15.12 -37.16
CA PRO A 15 -19.43 -15.61 -36.15
C PRO A 15 -19.99 -15.32 -34.76
N PRO A 16 -19.88 -16.25 -33.79
CA PRO A 16 -20.37 -16.05 -32.44
C PRO A 16 -19.68 -14.82 -31.81
N PRO A 17 -20.37 -14.08 -30.92
CA PRO A 17 -19.84 -12.86 -30.33
C PRO A 17 -18.54 -13.16 -29.56
N SER A 18 -17.48 -12.45 -29.95
CA SER A 18 -16.17 -12.52 -29.30
C SER A 18 -16.29 -12.35 -27.77
N PRO A 19 -15.66 -13.21 -26.96
CA PRO A 19 -15.78 -13.14 -25.51
C PRO A 19 -15.21 -11.80 -25.01
N LYS A 20 -16.07 -11.00 -24.37
CA LYS A 20 -15.66 -9.72 -23.75
C LYS A 20 -14.51 -9.98 -22.77
N PRO A 21 -13.45 -9.14 -22.77
CA PRO A 21 -12.32 -9.32 -21.88
C PRO A 21 -12.80 -9.25 -20.42
N ARG A 22 -12.73 -10.39 -19.72
CA ARG A 22 -13.03 -10.45 -18.30
C ARG A 22 -12.03 -9.56 -17.56
N LYS A 23 -12.52 -8.47 -16.94
CA LYS A 23 -11.72 -7.61 -16.06
C LYS A 23 -11.15 -8.50 -14.96
N LYS A 24 -9.82 -8.64 -14.92
CA LYS A 24 -9.14 -9.41 -13.87
C LYS A 24 -9.46 -8.74 -12.53
N PRO A 25 -9.89 -9.49 -11.51
CA PRO A 25 -10.17 -8.92 -10.20
C PRO A 25 -8.91 -8.24 -9.65
N ALA A 26 -9.11 -7.12 -8.94
CA ALA A 26 -8.03 -6.38 -8.31
C ALA A 26 -7.20 -7.32 -7.41
N PRO A 27 -5.87 -7.18 -7.40
CA PRO A 27 -5.01 -8.03 -6.58
C PRO A 27 -5.35 -7.83 -5.10
N THR A 28 -5.59 -8.94 -4.40
CA THR A 28 -5.79 -8.93 -2.95
C THR A 28 -4.51 -8.49 -2.24
N ALA A 29 -4.62 -7.96 -1.02
CA ALA A 29 -3.46 -7.55 -0.21
C ALA A 29 -2.44 -8.70 -0.06
N LYS A 30 -2.92 -9.94 0.17
CA LYS A 30 -2.09 -11.14 0.22
C LYS A 30 -1.32 -11.38 -1.08
N ARG A 31 -1.95 -11.16 -2.23
CA ARG A 31 -1.31 -11.32 -3.55
C ARG A 31 -0.30 -10.21 -3.84
N LEU A 32 -0.57 -8.99 -3.39
CA LEU A 32 0.38 -7.88 -3.50
C LEU A 32 1.61 -8.13 -2.62
N ARG A 33 1.41 -8.60 -1.38
CA ARG A 33 2.48 -8.97 -0.46
C ARG A 33 3.36 -10.09 -1.01
N ALA A 34 2.76 -11.17 -1.52
CA ALA A 34 3.52 -12.25 -2.15
C ALA A 34 4.37 -11.77 -3.34
N ARG A 35 3.82 -10.88 -4.17
CA ARG A 35 4.57 -10.28 -5.30
C ARG A 35 5.72 -9.40 -4.83
N PHE A 36 5.51 -8.64 -3.75
CA PHE A 36 6.54 -7.81 -3.15
C PHE A 36 7.68 -8.66 -2.58
N LEU A 37 7.36 -9.72 -1.81
CA LEU A 37 8.35 -10.66 -1.29
C LEU A 37 9.20 -11.26 -2.41
N SER A 38 8.57 -11.79 -3.46
CA SER A 38 9.31 -12.33 -4.61
C SER A 38 10.14 -11.27 -5.35
N HIS A 39 9.75 -10.00 -5.30
CA HIS A 39 10.53 -8.92 -5.91
C HIS A 39 11.77 -8.60 -5.08
N VAL A 40 11.63 -8.53 -3.75
CA VAL A 40 12.74 -8.30 -2.82
C VAL A 40 13.74 -9.45 -2.88
N GLU A 41 13.28 -10.71 -2.91
CA GLU A 41 14.14 -11.89 -3.08
C GLU A 41 14.99 -11.79 -4.36
N ARG A 42 14.37 -11.46 -5.50
CA ARG A 42 15.12 -11.24 -6.76
C ARG A 42 16.11 -10.08 -6.70
N GLN A 43 15.83 -9.04 -5.93
CA GLN A 43 16.76 -7.93 -5.73
C GLN A 43 17.96 -8.34 -4.90
N ILE A 44 17.74 -9.14 -3.84
CA ILE A 44 18.81 -9.72 -3.03
C ILE A 44 19.70 -10.60 -3.91
N ASP A 45 19.13 -11.51 -4.70
CA ASP A 45 19.91 -12.38 -5.60
C ASP A 45 20.77 -11.57 -6.58
N ARG A 46 20.25 -10.45 -7.08
CA ARG A 46 20.98 -9.57 -8.01
C ARG A 46 22.13 -8.83 -7.35
N PHE A 47 21.96 -8.40 -6.09
CA PHE A 47 23.02 -7.77 -5.32
C PHE A 47 24.07 -8.78 -4.87
N ASP A 48 23.65 -9.98 -4.43
CA ASP A 48 24.56 -11.07 -4.08
C ASP A 48 25.41 -11.44 -5.32
N ALA A 49 24.79 -11.61 -6.50
CA ALA A 49 25.53 -11.84 -7.75
C ALA A 49 26.46 -10.69 -8.17
N ALA A 50 26.11 -9.44 -7.85
CA ALA A 50 26.97 -8.29 -8.11
C ALA A 50 28.18 -8.22 -7.17
N LEU A 51 28.06 -8.76 -5.96
CA LEU A 51 29.17 -8.91 -5.02
C LEU A 51 30.11 -10.06 -5.41
N ASP A 52 29.56 -11.13 -5.97
CA ASP A 52 30.33 -12.29 -6.45
C ASP A 52 31.01 -12.05 -7.81
N ALA A 53 30.70 -10.93 -8.48
CA ALA A 53 31.29 -10.60 -9.77
C ALA A 53 32.77 -10.26 -9.65
N GLU A 54 33.63 -10.99 -10.38
CA GLU A 54 35.09 -10.75 -10.38
C GLU A 54 35.49 -9.38 -10.93
N VAL A 55 34.64 -8.77 -11.75
CA VAL A 55 34.85 -7.44 -12.33
C VAL A 55 33.82 -6.48 -11.74
N THR A 56 34.24 -5.72 -10.72
CA THR A 56 33.41 -4.65 -10.18
C THR A 56 33.45 -3.43 -11.10
N PRO A 57 32.30 -2.95 -11.60
CA PRO A 57 32.26 -1.75 -12.44
C PRO A 57 32.74 -0.52 -11.67
N THR A 58 33.29 0.46 -12.39
CA THR A 58 33.84 1.69 -11.81
C THR A 58 32.77 2.43 -11.01
N GLY A 59 33.05 2.71 -9.74
CA GLY A 59 32.08 3.35 -8.82
C GLY A 59 31.16 2.37 -8.07
N PHE A 60 31.45 1.07 -8.10
CA PHE A 60 30.75 0.09 -7.26
C PHE A 60 31.08 0.28 -5.78
N ASP A 61 30.10 0.75 -5.01
CA ASP A 61 30.20 0.88 -3.55
C ASP A 61 29.69 -0.41 -2.88
N SER A 62 30.60 -1.36 -2.69
CA SER A 62 30.30 -2.65 -2.04
C SER A 62 29.81 -2.47 -0.61
N ALA A 63 30.27 -1.45 0.12
CA ALA A 63 29.84 -1.18 1.48
C ALA A 63 28.37 -0.72 1.53
N LYS A 64 27.96 0.12 0.58
CA LYS A 64 26.54 0.48 0.41
C LYS A 64 25.71 -0.75 0.05
N VAL A 65 26.17 -1.58 -0.89
CA VAL A 65 25.44 -2.81 -1.29
C VAL A 65 25.26 -3.77 -0.11
N LEU A 66 26.29 -3.98 0.71
CA LEU A 66 26.21 -4.81 1.92
C LEU A 66 25.24 -4.24 2.97
N ARG A 67 25.19 -2.91 3.11
CA ARG A 67 24.21 -2.25 3.98
C ARG A 67 22.78 -2.46 3.47
N ASP A 68 22.56 -2.24 2.18
CA ASP A 68 21.25 -2.39 1.55
C ASP A 68 20.78 -3.87 1.62
N LEU A 69 21.68 -4.82 1.34
CA LEU A 69 21.42 -6.26 1.48
C LEU A 69 21.03 -6.64 2.91
N ARG A 70 21.74 -6.12 3.91
CA ARG A 70 21.38 -6.35 5.32
C ARG A 70 19.98 -5.81 5.62
N GLY A 71 19.66 -4.60 5.17
CA GLY A 71 18.33 -4.00 5.37
C GLY A 71 17.21 -4.79 4.70
N LEU A 72 17.42 -5.26 3.47
CA LEU A 72 16.43 -6.08 2.75
C LEU A 72 16.22 -7.45 3.39
N LYS A 73 17.29 -8.10 3.89
CA LYS A 73 17.19 -9.38 4.62
C LYS A 73 16.41 -9.20 5.93
N THR A 74 16.70 -8.16 6.71
CA THR A 74 15.92 -7.81 7.92
C THR A 74 14.44 -7.59 7.59
N LEU A 75 14.12 -6.84 6.53
CA LEU A 75 12.73 -6.59 6.12
C LEU A 75 11.99 -7.89 5.72
N LEU A 76 12.65 -8.82 5.02
CA LEU A 76 12.05 -10.11 4.69
C LEU A 76 11.73 -10.93 5.93
N ASP A 77 12.65 -10.94 6.91
CA ASP A 77 12.46 -11.65 8.16
C ASP A 77 11.30 -11.05 8.96
N GLU A 78 11.22 -9.72 9.06
CA GLU A 78 10.09 -9.00 9.70
C GLU A 78 8.75 -9.35 9.03
N LEU A 79 8.67 -9.29 7.70
CA LEU A 79 7.45 -9.63 6.97
C LEU A 79 7.04 -11.10 7.16
N ARG A 80 8.01 -12.02 7.24
CA ARG A 80 7.75 -13.44 7.53
C ARG A 80 7.28 -13.63 8.98
N MET A 81 7.87 -12.90 9.93
CA MET A 81 7.42 -12.91 11.32
C MET A 81 6.00 -12.34 11.46
N GLU A 82 5.67 -11.24 10.80
CA GLU A 82 4.31 -10.70 10.76
C GLU A 82 3.29 -11.69 10.16
N GLU A 83 3.70 -12.49 9.17
CA GLU A 83 2.86 -13.55 8.59
C GLU A 83 2.64 -14.70 9.58
N ALA A 84 3.71 -15.16 10.22
CA ALA A 84 3.67 -16.25 11.20
C ALA A 84 2.89 -15.85 12.46
N THR A 85 2.94 -14.58 12.83
CA THR A 85 2.21 -14.01 13.97
C THR A 85 0.77 -13.64 13.61
N GLY A 86 0.32 -13.88 12.37
CA GLY A 86 -1.06 -13.61 11.93
C GLY A 86 -1.48 -12.15 12.02
N HIS A 87 -0.54 -11.21 12.15
CA HIS A 87 -0.83 -9.78 12.32
C HIS A 87 -1.23 -9.08 11.01
N GLY A 88 -1.39 -9.84 9.93
CA GLY A 88 -2.11 -9.41 8.75
C GLY A 88 -3.59 -9.17 9.07
N ALA A 89 -3.94 -7.92 9.38
CA ALA A 89 -5.29 -7.42 9.61
C ALA A 89 -5.99 -7.86 10.92
N GLY A 90 -5.28 -7.87 12.04
CA GLY A 90 -5.89 -8.23 13.32
C GLY A 90 -5.01 -8.05 14.55
N GLY A 91 -4.48 -6.84 14.79
CA GLY A 91 -4.24 -6.44 16.19
C GLY A 91 -5.54 -6.63 17.01
N PRO A 92 -5.47 -6.78 18.36
CA PRO A 92 -6.67 -7.04 19.17
C PRO A 92 -7.75 -6.08 18.71
N LEU A 93 -8.86 -6.66 18.22
CA LEU A 93 -9.90 -5.99 17.45
C LEU A 93 -10.19 -4.65 18.12
N LEU A 94 -9.55 -3.58 17.62
CA LEU A 94 -9.61 -2.27 18.24
C LEU A 94 -11.09 -1.94 18.27
N ASP A 95 -11.68 -1.96 19.46
CA ASP A 95 -13.11 -1.83 19.57
C ASP A 95 -13.47 -0.41 19.13
N LEU A 96 -13.85 -0.31 17.85
CA LEU A 96 -14.16 0.94 17.20
C LEU A 96 -15.32 1.63 17.91
N VAL A 97 -16.19 0.88 18.59
CA VAL A 97 -17.27 1.42 19.40
C VAL A 97 -16.71 2.06 20.66
N ALA A 98 -15.80 1.38 21.39
CA ALA A 98 -15.13 1.96 22.54
C ALA A 98 -14.31 3.21 22.20
N ILE A 99 -13.56 3.19 21.09
CA ILE A 99 -12.77 4.34 20.63
C ILE A 99 -13.69 5.50 20.26
N ARG A 100 -14.79 5.23 19.53
CA ARG A 100 -15.75 6.27 19.15
C ARG A 100 -16.45 6.86 20.37
N ALA A 101 -16.79 6.04 21.35
CA ALA A 101 -17.35 6.50 22.63
C ALA A 101 -16.35 7.35 23.42
N ASP A 102 -15.07 6.98 23.42
CA ASP A 102 -14.03 7.73 24.12
C ASP A 102 -13.76 9.09 23.46
N ILE A 103 -13.71 9.13 22.14
CA ILE A 103 -13.61 10.38 21.38
C ILE A 103 -14.83 11.27 21.68
N ALA A 104 -16.05 10.73 21.62
CA ALA A 104 -17.27 11.48 21.93
C ALA A 104 -17.28 12.07 23.35
N ARG A 105 -16.82 11.31 24.35
CA ARG A 105 -16.68 11.81 25.73
C ARG A 105 -15.71 12.97 25.85
N ARG A 106 -14.55 12.90 25.18
CA ARG A 106 -13.56 13.98 25.20
C ARG A 106 -14.10 15.25 24.54
N TYR A 107 -14.82 15.11 23.43
CA TYR A 107 -15.48 16.24 22.77
C TYR A 107 -16.59 16.85 23.65
N ALA A 108 -17.44 16.03 24.27
CA ALA A 108 -18.47 16.51 25.18
C ALA A 108 -17.89 17.22 26.43
N ALA A 109 -16.76 16.73 26.96
CA ALA A 109 -16.05 17.39 28.06
C ALA A 109 -15.43 18.73 27.62
N PHE A 110 -15.00 18.85 26.37
CA PHE A 110 -14.50 20.08 25.79
C PHE A 110 -15.62 21.11 25.52
N GLU A 111 -16.80 20.66 25.05
CA GLU A 111 -17.97 21.53 24.88
C GLU A 111 -18.61 21.95 26.21
N ALA A 112 -18.58 21.08 27.22
CA ALA A 112 -19.06 21.41 28.57
C ALA A 112 -18.08 22.35 29.32
N ALA A 113 -16.84 22.43 28.87
CA ALA A 113 -15.87 23.44 29.29
C ALA A 113 -16.05 24.72 28.45
N GLU A 114 -17.24 25.32 28.51
CA GLU A 114 -17.40 26.73 28.10
C GLU A 114 -16.49 27.60 28.99
N PRO A 115 -15.83 28.63 28.42
CA PRO A 115 -14.89 29.47 29.14
C PRO A 115 -15.64 30.38 30.12
N ASP A 116 -15.65 29.98 31.39
CA ASP A 116 -15.96 30.89 32.49
C ASP A 116 -14.69 31.70 32.80
N ASP A 117 -14.35 32.62 31.90
CA ASP A 117 -13.36 33.68 32.13
C ASP A 117 -13.88 34.98 31.52
N ASP A 118 -14.72 35.65 32.29
CA ASP A 118 -14.73 37.11 32.37
C ASP A 118 -13.28 37.59 32.53
N VAL A 119 -12.71 38.23 31.50
CA VAL A 119 -11.45 38.98 31.64
C VAL A 119 -11.75 40.48 31.69
N PRO A 120 -11.88 41.10 32.88
CA PRO A 120 -11.76 42.54 33.04
C PRO A 120 -10.27 42.88 33.22
N GLY A 121 -9.60 43.44 32.21
CA GLY A 121 -8.17 43.72 32.35
C GLY A 121 -7.48 44.41 31.20
N HIS A 122 -7.90 45.64 30.89
CA HIS A 122 -7.05 46.77 30.52
C HIS A 122 -5.59 46.48 30.07
N PHE A 123 -5.37 46.38 28.75
CA PHE A 123 -4.06 46.70 28.18
C PHE A 123 -4.03 48.19 27.81
N ALA A 124 -3.82 49.05 28.80
CA ALA A 124 -3.15 50.32 28.53
C ALA A 124 -1.66 50.03 28.35
N THR A 125 -1.24 49.92 27.09
CA THR A 125 0.14 50.26 26.73
C THR A 125 0.13 51.72 26.31
N ASP A 126 0.39 52.57 27.30
CA ASP A 126 0.98 53.88 27.07
C ASP A 126 2.29 53.67 26.30
N VAL A 127 2.34 54.14 25.06
CA VAL A 127 3.59 54.30 24.31
C VAL A 127 3.76 55.78 24.08
N SER A 128 4.26 56.45 25.13
CA SER A 128 5.02 57.68 25.00
C SER A 128 6.42 57.32 24.53
N GLU A 129 6.70 57.48 23.23
CA GLU A 129 8.08 57.57 22.75
C GLU A 129 8.15 58.62 21.65
N GLY A 130 8.86 59.70 21.94
CA GLY A 130 8.92 60.89 21.12
C GLY A 130 9.79 60.73 19.87
N ALA A 131 9.43 61.51 18.86
CA ALA A 131 10.32 62.04 17.84
C ALA A 131 9.81 63.41 17.40
#